data_AF-A0A2X1QPC9-F1
#
_entry.id   AF-A0A2X1QPC9-F1
#
_cell.length_a   1.000
_cell.length_b   1.000
_cell.length_c   1.000
_cell.angle_alpha   90.00
_cell.angle_beta   90.00
_cell.angle_gamma   90.00
#
_symmetry.space_group_name_H-M   'P 1'
#
loop_
_entity.id
_entity.type
_entity.pdbx_description
1 polymer ?
#
loop_
_entity_poly.entity_id
_entity_poly.type
_entity_poly.pdbx_seq_one_letter_code
_entity_poly.pdbx_strand_id
1 'polypeptide(L)'
;MSGSMTREDFDAYLVPCFAPAPFIPVRAAGTCVWDQQGKEYIDMAGGIAVNALGHAHPALAQALQDQLAKLWHIGNGYTNEPVLQLAKTLVQSTFADKVFFCNSGAEANEAALKLAATVANAVLAHLDAPLLAGVGERHALIVDQLNAISARYDAFSAVRGTGLLIGAELAGPLRGKAKTLTNLAAEEGLIALIAGPDVLRFAPALNIPLADIAEAFVRLDRAVARLTR
;
A
#
# COMPACT_ATOMS: atom_id res chain seq x y z
N MET A 1 33.50 -32.14 22.10
CA MET A 1 32.04 -32.12 22.28
C MET A 1 31.45 -33.01 21.18
N SER A 2 31.03 -34.22 21.50
CA SER A 2 30.85 -35.31 20.53
C SER A 2 29.51 -36.02 20.71
N GLY A 3 28.44 -35.39 20.23
CA GLY A 3 27.16 -36.03 19.98
C GLY A 3 26.61 -35.53 18.64
N SER A 4 26.04 -36.41 17.83
CA SER A 4 25.27 -36.02 16.64
C SER A 4 24.01 -35.28 17.07
N MET A 5 23.72 -34.12 16.46
CA MET A 5 22.50 -33.36 16.75
C MET A 5 21.24 -34.17 16.42
N THR A 6 20.21 -34.07 17.26
CA THR A 6 18.92 -34.75 17.09
C THR A 6 17.78 -33.77 16.79
N ARG A 7 16.59 -34.29 16.47
CA ARG A 7 15.42 -33.44 16.21
C ARG A 7 14.92 -32.76 17.49
N GLU A 8 15.09 -33.38 18.64
CA GLU A 8 14.72 -32.84 19.95
C GLU A 8 15.56 -31.61 20.31
N ASP A 9 16.81 -31.54 19.83
CA ASP A 9 17.67 -30.36 20.02
C ASP A 9 17.04 -29.08 19.43
N PHE A 10 16.25 -29.19 18.35
CA PHE A 10 15.55 -28.03 17.80
C PHE A 10 14.57 -27.43 18.82
N ASP A 11 13.81 -28.27 19.52
CA ASP A 11 12.81 -27.83 20.49
C ASP A 11 13.49 -27.34 21.78
N ALA A 12 14.66 -27.89 22.11
CA ALA A 12 15.44 -27.48 23.27
C ALA A 12 16.11 -26.11 23.09
N TYR A 13 16.54 -25.77 21.88
CA TYR A 13 17.45 -24.63 21.66
C TYR A 13 16.92 -23.51 20.76
N LEU A 14 15.90 -23.74 19.91
CA LEU A 14 15.36 -22.68 19.05
C LEU A 14 14.06 -22.09 19.60
N VAL A 15 13.88 -20.79 19.35
CA VAL A 15 12.59 -20.11 19.61
C VAL A 15 11.52 -20.77 18.75
N PRO A 16 10.35 -21.16 19.30
CA PRO A 16 9.37 -22.01 18.63
C PRO A 16 8.50 -21.25 17.62
N CYS A 17 9.14 -20.53 16.69
CA CYS A 17 8.48 -19.86 15.57
C CYS A 17 8.17 -20.81 14.39
N PHE A 18 8.72 -22.02 14.41
CA PHE A 18 8.54 -23.04 13.37
C PHE A 18 8.30 -24.42 13.97
N ALA A 19 7.63 -25.29 13.21
CA ALA A 19 7.50 -26.73 13.48
C ALA A 19 8.08 -27.52 12.28
N PRO A 20 9.41 -27.71 12.23
CA PRO A 20 10.07 -28.35 11.09
C PRO A 20 9.78 -29.86 11.04
N ALA A 21 10.08 -30.45 9.89
CA ALA A 21 9.98 -31.89 9.63
C ALA A 21 10.73 -32.74 10.68
N PRO A 22 10.34 -34.02 10.87
CA PRO A 22 10.99 -34.90 11.86
C PRO A 22 12.37 -35.41 11.43
N PHE A 23 12.80 -35.19 10.18
CA PHE A 23 14.11 -35.59 9.67
C PHE A 23 15.02 -34.38 9.45
N ILE A 24 16.33 -34.58 9.50
CA ILE A 24 17.34 -33.52 9.40
C ILE A 24 18.16 -33.69 8.12
N PRO A 25 17.98 -32.84 7.10
CA PRO A 25 18.84 -32.79 5.91
C PRO A 25 20.31 -32.53 6.26
N VAL A 26 21.24 -33.25 5.62
CA VAL A 26 22.70 -33.06 5.83
C VAL A 26 23.52 -32.91 4.55
N ARG A 27 22.98 -33.35 3.41
CA ARG A 27 23.60 -33.09 2.10
C ARG A 27 22.52 -32.88 1.05
N ALA A 28 22.86 -32.15 -0.01
CA ALA A 28 21.99 -31.98 -1.16
C ALA A 28 22.81 -31.72 -2.43
N ALA A 29 22.28 -32.11 -3.58
CA ALA A 29 22.89 -31.91 -4.89
C ALA A 29 21.82 -31.92 -5.98
N GLY A 30 21.81 -30.89 -6.84
CA GLY A 30 20.77 -30.74 -7.85
C GLY A 30 19.39 -30.62 -7.20
N THR A 31 18.46 -31.52 -7.53
CA THR A 31 17.12 -31.56 -6.94
C THR A 31 16.97 -32.59 -5.83
N CYS A 32 18.06 -33.23 -5.38
CA CYS A 32 18.00 -34.28 -4.37
C CYS A 32 18.59 -33.80 -3.04
N VAL A 33 17.95 -34.21 -1.94
CA VAL A 33 18.36 -33.94 -0.55
C VAL A 33 18.45 -35.28 0.18
N TRP A 34 19.41 -35.41 1.10
CA TRP A 34 19.55 -36.60 1.95
C TRP A 34 19.64 -36.22 3.42
N ASP A 35 18.93 -36.97 4.28
CA ASP A 35 18.94 -36.78 5.72
C ASP A 35 20.09 -37.52 6.43
N GLN A 36 20.19 -37.33 7.75
CA GLN A 36 21.19 -37.99 8.61
C GLN A 36 21.17 -39.53 8.53
N GLN A 37 20.03 -40.14 8.18
CA GLN A 37 19.87 -41.59 8.02
C GLN A 37 20.16 -42.03 6.58
N GLY A 38 20.52 -41.11 5.69
CA GLY A 38 20.83 -41.38 4.29
C GLY A 38 19.60 -41.54 3.39
N LYS A 39 18.39 -41.27 3.89
CA LYS A 39 17.18 -41.33 3.06
C LYS A 39 17.21 -40.18 2.05
N GLU A 40 16.91 -40.50 0.80
CA GLU A 40 16.84 -39.56 -0.31
C GLU A 40 15.45 -38.95 -0.46
N TYR A 41 15.42 -37.67 -0.83
CA TYR A 41 14.23 -36.89 -1.14
C TYR A 41 14.42 -36.15 -2.45
N ILE A 42 13.41 -36.16 -3.32
CA ILE A 42 13.32 -35.21 -4.44
C ILE A 42 12.72 -33.90 -3.89
N ASP A 43 13.48 -32.82 -3.94
CA ASP A 43 13.09 -31.51 -3.44
C ASP A 43 12.26 -30.74 -4.48
N MET A 44 10.94 -30.76 -4.29
CA MET A 44 10.00 -29.90 -5.00
C MET A 44 9.57 -28.67 -4.19
N ALA A 45 10.11 -28.48 -2.98
CA ALA A 45 9.90 -27.28 -2.17
C ALA A 45 10.87 -26.14 -2.56
N GLY A 46 12.08 -26.50 -3.00
CA GLY A 46 13.06 -25.55 -3.55
C GLY A 46 13.49 -24.48 -2.55
N GLY A 47 13.53 -24.81 -1.26
CA GLY A 47 13.84 -23.84 -0.20
C GLY A 47 12.84 -22.69 -0.10
N ILE A 48 11.56 -22.93 -0.43
CA ILE A 48 10.52 -21.89 -0.56
C ILE A 48 10.86 -20.97 -1.74
N ALA A 49 11.02 -21.58 -2.92
CA ALA A 49 11.37 -20.91 -4.18
C ALA A 49 12.69 -20.10 -4.14
N VAL A 50 13.62 -20.44 -3.25
CA VAL A 50 14.95 -19.81 -3.13
C VAL A 50 15.96 -20.50 -4.04
N ASN A 51 15.97 -21.83 -4.07
CA ASN A 51 17.00 -22.63 -4.75
C ASN A 51 16.71 -22.78 -6.25
N ALA A 52 16.66 -21.66 -6.99
CA ALA A 52 16.29 -21.63 -8.40
C ALA A 52 17.20 -22.46 -9.33
N LEU A 53 18.45 -22.70 -8.93
CA LEU A 53 19.42 -23.53 -9.67
C LEU A 53 19.70 -24.87 -8.97
N GLY A 54 18.83 -25.29 -8.05
CA GLY A 54 19.02 -26.47 -7.21
C GLY A 54 20.09 -26.29 -6.12
N HIS A 55 20.38 -27.39 -5.43
CA HIS A 55 21.35 -27.45 -4.33
C HIS A 55 22.78 -27.62 -4.82
N ALA A 56 23.72 -26.95 -4.13
CA ALA A 56 25.17 -27.09 -4.35
C ALA A 56 25.60 -26.94 -5.83
N HIS A 57 24.97 -26.01 -6.56
CA HIS A 57 25.26 -25.81 -7.98
C HIS A 57 26.75 -25.43 -8.19
N PRO A 58 27.51 -26.15 -9.05
CA PRO A 58 28.96 -25.99 -9.16
C PRO A 58 29.43 -24.55 -9.46
N ALA A 59 28.72 -23.84 -10.35
CA ALA A 59 29.06 -22.46 -10.67
C ALA A 59 28.86 -21.48 -9.49
N LEU A 60 27.84 -21.70 -8.64
CA LEU A 60 27.60 -20.86 -7.47
C LEU A 60 28.64 -21.16 -6.37
N ALA A 61 28.96 -22.44 -6.19
CA ALA A 61 30.00 -22.87 -5.26
C ALA A 61 31.36 -22.27 -5.62
N GLN A 62 31.74 -22.32 -6.91
CA GLN A 62 32.99 -21.72 -7.38
C GLN A 62 33.01 -20.20 -7.20
N ALA A 63 31.95 -19.50 -7.62
CA ALA A 63 31.87 -18.04 -7.48
C ALA A 63 31.96 -17.59 -6.02
N LEU A 64 31.34 -18.35 -5.10
CA LEU A 64 31.49 -18.12 -3.66
C LEU A 64 32.93 -18.33 -3.22
N GLN A 65 33.55 -19.48 -3.52
CA GLN A 65 34.94 -19.77 -3.13
C GLN A 65 35.93 -18.71 -3.64
N ASP A 66 35.78 -18.29 -4.89
CA ASP A 66 36.65 -17.28 -5.51
C ASP A 66 36.55 -15.92 -4.79
N GLN A 67 35.36 -15.52 -4.35
CA GLN A 67 35.15 -14.26 -3.63
C GLN A 67 35.57 -14.38 -2.15
N LEU A 68 35.33 -15.53 -1.51
CA LEU A 68 35.76 -15.79 -0.13
C LEU A 68 37.29 -15.72 0.00
N ALA A 69 38.03 -16.10 -1.02
CA ALA A 69 39.48 -15.97 -1.04
C ALA A 69 39.97 -14.50 -1.15
N LYS A 70 39.07 -13.54 -1.41
CA LYS A 70 39.41 -12.12 -1.67
C LYS A 70 38.86 -11.17 -0.61
N LEU A 71 37.53 -11.05 -0.50
CA LEU A 71 36.86 -10.04 0.33
C LEU A 71 35.41 -10.44 0.63
N TRP A 72 35.02 -10.37 1.90
CA TRP A 72 33.66 -10.76 2.35
C TRP A 72 32.81 -9.54 2.66
N HIS A 73 33.31 -8.65 3.52
CA HIS A 73 32.52 -7.54 4.05
C HIS A 73 33.41 -6.39 4.54
N ILE A 74 33.04 -5.16 4.18
CA ILE A 74 33.69 -3.92 4.64
C ILE A 74 32.68 -2.79 4.92
N GLY A 75 31.39 -3.13 5.03
CA GLY A 75 30.30 -2.15 5.11
C GLY A 75 30.14 -1.31 3.84
N ASN A 76 29.21 -0.33 3.89
CA ASN A 76 28.88 0.54 2.74
C ASN A 76 29.65 1.88 2.72
N GLY A 77 30.62 2.08 3.61
CA GLY A 77 31.57 3.19 3.49
C GLY A 77 32.52 3.04 2.30
N TYR A 78 32.61 1.83 1.75
CA TYR A 78 33.42 1.45 0.60
C TYR A 78 32.59 0.59 -0.35
N THR A 79 32.76 0.76 -1.66
CA THR A 79 32.12 -0.10 -2.67
C THR A 79 33.04 -1.28 -3.05
N ASN A 80 32.57 -2.19 -3.90
CA ASN A 80 33.36 -3.28 -4.45
C ASN A 80 32.90 -3.66 -5.87
N GLU A 81 33.78 -4.31 -6.64
CA GLU A 81 33.46 -4.67 -8.03
C GLU A 81 32.26 -5.63 -8.15
N PRO A 82 32.10 -6.69 -7.31
CA PRO A 82 30.94 -7.57 -7.39
C PRO A 82 29.59 -6.85 -7.26
N VAL A 83 29.44 -5.94 -6.28
CA VAL A 83 28.18 -5.21 -6.10
C VAL A 83 27.88 -4.27 -7.27
N LEU A 84 28.90 -3.62 -7.84
CA LEU A 84 28.76 -2.76 -9.01
C LEU A 84 28.41 -3.57 -10.26
N GLN A 85 29.03 -4.74 -10.45
CA GLN A 85 28.74 -5.63 -11.57
C GLN A 85 27.30 -6.15 -11.49
N LEU A 86 26.84 -6.57 -10.30
CA LEU A 86 25.44 -6.99 -10.10
C LEU A 86 24.47 -5.84 -10.34
N ALA A 87 24.77 -4.63 -9.83
CA ALA A 87 23.96 -3.45 -10.06
C ALA A 87 23.81 -3.13 -11.55
N LYS A 88 24.93 -3.14 -12.28
CA LYS A 88 24.95 -2.91 -13.72
C LYS A 88 24.10 -3.93 -14.47
N THR A 89 24.25 -5.22 -14.15
CA THR A 89 23.45 -6.28 -14.77
C THR A 89 21.96 -6.07 -14.55
N LEU A 90 21.53 -5.74 -13.32
CA LEU A 90 20.12 -5.50 -13.00
C LEU A 90 19.56 -4.28 -13.75
N VAL A 91 20.28 -3.16 -13.75
CA VAL A 91 19.89 -1.94 -14.47
C VAL A 91 19.76 -2.21 -15.97
N GLN A 92 20.72 -2.91 -16.57
CA GLN A 92 20.72 -3.20 -18.01
C GLN A 92 19.65 -4.21 -18.44
N SER A 93 19.10 -5.00 -17.50
CA SER A 93 18.16 -6.08 -17.80
C SER A 93 16.72 -5.74 -17.40
N THR A 94 16.47 -4.56 -16.83
CA THR A 94 15.17 -4.17 -16.28
C THR A 94 14.84 -2.71 -16.58
N PHE A 95 13.73 -2.20 -16.04
CA PHE A 95 13.35 -0.79 -16.12
C PHE A 95 14.15 0.12 -15.17
N ALA A 96 14.92 -0.46 -14.23
CA ALA A 96 15.50 0.28 -13.13
C ALA A 96 16.71 1.12 -13.59
N ASP A 97 16.78 2.38 -13.16
CA ASP A 97 17.96 3.23 -13.37
C ASP A 97 19.03 3.05 -12.28
N LYS A 98 18.61 2.65 -11.07
CA LYS A 98 19.47 2.46 -9.89
C LYS A 98 18.94 1.32 -9.02
N VAL A 99 19.80 0.74 -8.19
CA VAL A 99 19.47 -0.35 -7.27
C VAL A 99 20.01 -0.11 -5.87
N PHE A 100 19.37 -0.73 -4.88
CA PHE A 100 19.81 -0.83 -3.49
C PHE A 100 19.84 -2.31 -3.09
N PHE A 101 20.88 -2.75 -2.39
CA PHE A 101 21.03 -4.14 -1.94
C PHE A 101 20.80 -4.27 -0.44
N CYS A 102 20.14 -5.35 -0.05
CA CYS A 102 19.85 -5.75 1.32
C CYS A 102 19.81 -7.28 1.41
N ASN A 103 19.44 -7.82 2.56
CA ASN A 103 19.69 -9.23 2.89
C ASN A 103 18.41 -10.07 2.91
N SER A 104 17.23 -9.46 2.78
CA SER A 104 15.95 -10.17 2.76
C SER A 104 14.89 -9.42 1.94
N GLY A 105 13.85 -10.15 1.53
CA GLY A 105 12.69 -9.54 0.88
C GLY A 105 11.95 -8.53 1.77
N ALA A 106 11.97 -8.72 3.09
CA ALA A 106 11.36 -7.78 4.03
C ALA A 106 12.13 -6.44 4.06
N GLU A 107 13.46 -6.47 4.12
CA GLU A 107 14.29 -5.25 4.04
C GLU A 107 14.13 -4.53 2.68
N ALA A 108 13.96 -5.29 1.60
CA ALA A 108 13.69 -4.72 0.28
C ALA A 108 12.35 -3.98 0.25
N ASN A 109 11.30 -4.57 0.83
CA ASN A 109 9.99 -3.93 0.95
C ASN A 109 10.05 -2.69 1.85
N GLU A 110 10.77 -2.74 2.98
CA GLU A 110 10.97 -1.57 3.84
C GLU A 110 11.65 -0.42 3.09
N ALA A 111 12.71 -0.71 2.32
CA ALA A 111 13.37 0.30 1.49
C ALA A 111 12.41 0.92 0.45
N ALA A 112 11.61 0.09 -0.21
CA ALA A 112 10.63 0.56 -1.21
C ALA A 112 9.53 1.43 -0.57
N LEU A 113 8.95 0.99 0.56
CA LEU A 113 7.91 1.73 1.28
C LEU A 113 8.43 3.06 1.81
N LYS A 114 9.64 3.08 2.38
CA LYS A 114 10.28 4.32 2.85
C LYS A 114 10.53 5.28 1.70
N LEU A 115 11.03 4.79 0.56
CA LEU A 115 11.23 5.62 -0.63
C LEU A 115 9.91 6.24 -1.11
N ALA A 116 8.86 5.42 -1.21
CA ALA A 116 7.52 5.88 -1.61
C ALA A 116 6.99 6.96 -0.65
N ALA A 117 7.13 6.75 0.66
CA ALA A 117 6.72 7.73 1.67
C ALA A 117 7.53 9.03 1.60
N THR A 118 8.85 8.96 1.37
CA THR A 118 9.69 10.15 1.17
C THR A 118 9.26 10.95 -0.05
N VAL A 119 8.98 10.27 -1.18
CA VAL A 119 8.46 10.94 -2.39
C VAL A 119 7.09 11.56 -2.13
N ALA A 120 6.19 10.85 -1.45
CA ALA A 120 4.89 11.40 -1.07
C ALA A 120 5.03 12.66 -0.21
N ASN A 121 5.94 12.68 0.77
CA ASN A 121 6.22 13.86 1.58
C ASN A 121 6.78 15.03 0.76
N ALA A 122 7.64 14.76 -0.23
CA ALA A 122 8.12 15.80 -1.13
C ALA A 122 6.97 16.40 -1.97
N VAL A 123 6.04 15.57 -2.45
CA VAL A 123 4.82 16.05 -3.13
C VAL A 123 3.95 16.88 -2.20
N LEU A 124 3.75 16.41 -0.96
CA LEU A 124 2.96 17.15 0.05
C LEU A 124 3.60 18.50 0.39
N ALA A 125 4.94 18.62 0.35
CA ALA A 125 5.62 19.89 0.57
C ALA A 125 5.32 20.95 -0.53
N HIS A 126 4.83 20.52 -1.69
CA HIS A 126 4.33 21.41 -2.75
C HIS A 126 2.85 21.80 -2.56
N LEU A 127 2.12 21.19 -1.61
CA LEU A 127 0.79 21.66 -1.22
C LEU A 127 0.96 22.90 -0.34
N ASP A 128 0.97 24.07 -0.97
CA ASP A 128 1.28 25.34 -0.32
C ASP A 128 0.04 26.18 0.02
N ALA A 129 0.26 27.29 0.73
CA ALA A 129 -0.80 28.21 1.13
C ALA A 129 -1.58 28.80 -0.07
N PRO A 130 -0.94 29.17 -1.20
CA PRO A 130 -1.65 29.53 -2.43
C PRO A 130 -2.60 28.45 -2.95
N LEU A 131 -2.17 27.18 -3.02
CA LEU A 131 -3.03 26.09 -3.50
C LEU A 131 -4.24 25.86 -2.61
N LEU A 132 -4.07 26.02 -1.29
CA LEU A 132 -5.12 25.85 -0.29
C LEU A 132 -5.92 27.13 -0.01
N ALA A 133 -5.60 28.24 -0.69
CA ALA A 133 -6.21 29.54 -0.44
C ALA A 133 -7.73 29.51 -0.68
N GLY A 134 -8.48 29.92 0.34
CA GLY A 134 -9.94 29.98 0.29
C GLY A 134 -10.64 28.61 0.34
N VAL A 135 -9.95 27.51 0.65
CA VAL A 135 -10.61 26.21 0.91
C VAL A 135 -11.54 26.33 2.12
N GLY A 136 -11.13 27.05 3.17
CA GLY A 136 -11.96 27.29 4.36
C GLY A 136 -13.22 28.11 4.05
N GLU A 137 -13.10 29.16 3.23
CA GLU A 137 -14.24 29.98 2.79
C GLU A 137 -15.25 29.13 1.99
N ARG A 138 -14.76 28.34 1.03
CA ARG A 138 -15.58 27.43 0.23
C ARG A 138 -16.24 26.34 1.08
N HIS A 139 -15.52 25.80 2.07
CA HIS A 139 -16.07 24.84 3.02
C HIS A 139 -17.24 25.46 3.79
N ALA A 140 -17.03 26.64 4.37
CA ALA A 140 -18.07 27.34 5.12
C ALA A 140 -19.31 27.59 4.26
N LEU A 141 -19.12 28.08 3.02
CA LEU A 141 -20.23 28.32 2.09
C LEU A 141 -21.02 27.03 1.78
N ILE A 142 -20.34 25.91 1.53
CA ILE A 142 -21.00 24.62 1.26
C ILE A 142 -21.79 24.15 2.49
N VAL A 143 -21.19 24.23 3.68
CA VAL A 143 -21.84 23.81 4.94
C VAL A 143 -23.06 24.70 5.24
N ASP A 144 -22.94 26.01 5.06
CA ASP A 144 -24.05 26.95 5.26
C ASP A 144 -25.22 26.67 4.31
N GLN A 145 -24.93 26.39 3.03
CA GLN A 145 -25.96 26.03 2.04
C GLN A 145 -26.65 24.70 2.37
N LEU A 146 -25.90 23.68 2.82
CA LEU A 146 -26.45 22.41 3.29
C LEU A 146 -27.35 22.61 4.52
N ASN A 147 -26.91 23.40 5.50
CA ASN A 147 -27.69 23.71 6.69
C ASN A 147 -28.97 24.48 6.34
N ALA A 148 -28.90 25.41 5.39
CA ALA A 148 -30.07 26.13 4.90
C ALA A 148 -31.09 25.21 4.22
N ILE A 149 -30.64 24.24 3.41
CA ILE A 149 -31.50 23.19 2.84
C ILE A 149 -32.10 22.33 3.95
N SER A 150 -31.29 21.92 4.94
CA SER A 150 -31.77 21.10 6.07
C SER A 150 -32.86 21.81 6.86
N ALA A 151 -32.68 23.10 7.16
CA ALA A 151 -33.67 23.91 7.86
C ALA A 151 -35.01 24.02 7.12
N ARG A 152 -35.02 23.91 5.79
CA ARG A 152 -36.25 23.95 4.97
C ARG A 152 -36.96 22.61 4.88
N TYR A 153 -36.22 21.50 4.85
CA TYR A 153 -36.76 20.20 4.45
C TYR A 153 -36.52 19.06 5.45
N ASP A 154 -35.90 19.33 6.59
CA ASP A 154 -35.40 18.30 7.52
C ASP A 154 -34.50 17.26 6.80
N ALA A 155 -33.67 17.77 5.89
CA ALA A 155 -32.97 16.96 4.90
C ALA A 155 -31.75 16.21 5.46
N PHE A 156 -31.06 16.79 6.45
CA PHE A 156 -29.78 16.27 6.95
C PHE A 156 -29.70 16.25 8.47
N SER A 157 -29.22 15.15 9.05
CA SER A 157 -28.98 15.00 10.50
C SER A 157 -27.60 15.50 10.91
N ALA A 158 -26.63 15.45 10.00
CA ALA A 158 -25.26 15.90 10.25
C ALA A 158 -24.55 16.27 8.95
N VAL A 159 -23.80 17.38 8.96
CA VAL A 159 -22.82 17.72 7.92
C VAL A 159 -21.43 17.59 8.52
N ARG A 160 -20.57 16.77 7.90
CA ARG A 160 -19.23 16.42 8.43
C ARG A 160 -18.20 16.45 7.31
N GLY A 161 -16.93 16.65 7.64
CA GLY A 161 -15.84 16.59 6.67
C GLY A 161 -14.71 17.56 6.97
N THR A 162 -13.62 17.44 6.21
CA THR A 162 -12.44 18.31 6.32
C THR A 162 -12.11 18.87 4.95
N GLY A 163 -11.86 20.18 4.87
CA GLY A 163 -11.68 20.86 3.59
C GLY A 163 -12.92 20.68 2.70
N LEU A 164 -12.74 20.39 1.41
CA LEU A 164 -13.88 20.22 0.51
C LEU A 164 -14.40 18.77 0.39
N LEU A 165 -13.88 17.83 1.20
CA LEU A 165 -14.46 16.50 1.31
C LEU A 165 -15.56 16.51 2.37
N ILE A 166 -16.79 16.79 1.95
CA ILE A 166 -17.94 17.04 2.82
C ILE A 166 -19.00 15.96 2.62
N GLY A 167 -19.52 15.39 3.69
CA GLY A 167 -20.65 14.47 3.69
C GLY A 167 -21.83 15.03 4.46
N ALA A 168 -23.02 15.01 3.84
CA ALA A 168 -24.29 15.34 4.47
C ALA A 168 -25.09 14.05 4.68
N GLU A 169 -25.28 13.66 5.94
CA GLU A 169 -26.07 12.50 6.32
C GLU A 169 -27.55 12.82 6.19
N LEU A 170 -28.26 12.06 5.37
CA LEU A 170 -29.66 12.23 5.05
C LEU A 170 -30.55 11.87 6.25
N ALA A 171 -31.53 12.72 6.50
CA ALA A 171 -32.50 12.56 7.57
C ALA A 171 -33.95 12.60 7.05
N GLY A 172 -34.88 12.39 7.98
CA GLY A 172 -36.32 12.49 7.74
C GLY A 172 -36.77 11.81 6.45
N PRO A 173 -37.42 12.54 5.52
CA PRO A 173 -37.96 11.98 4.27
C PRO A 173 -36.89 11.50 3.27
N LEU A 174 -35.62 11.88 3.47
CA LEU A 174 -34.49 11.55 2.58
C LEU A 174 -33.68 10.34 3.07
N ARG A 175 -33.93 9.83 4.29
CA ARG A 175 -33.21 8.67 4.83
C ARG A 175 -33.31 7.47 3.87
N GLY A 176 -32.17 6.84 3.60
CA GLY A 176 -31.99 5.71 2.69
C GLY A 176 -32.02 6.07 1.20
N LYS A 177 -32.21 7.35 0.85
CA LYS A 177 -32.45 7.80 -0.53
C LYS A 177 -31.25 8.50 -1.18
N ALA A 178 -30.01 8.30 -0.70
CA ALA A 178 -28.85 8.98 -1.27
C ALA A 178 -28.68 8.71 -2.77
N LYS A 179 -28.95 7.48 -3.22
CA LYS A 179 -28.91 7.15 -4.65
C LYS A 179 -30.00 7.86 -5.46
N THR A 180 -31.21 7.95 -4.93
CA THR A 180 -32.32 8.64 -5.60
C THR A 180 -32.05 10.15 -5.67
N LEU A 181 -31.62 10.75 -4.55
CA LEU A 181 -31.29 12.17 -4.48
C LEU A 181 -30.13 12.54 -5.41
N THR A 182 -29.08 11.71 -5.49
CA THR A 182 -27.97 11.96 -6.44
C THR A 182 -28.41 11.89 -7.89
N ASN A 183 -29.29 10.95 -8.26
CA ASN A 183 -29.83 10.90 -9.61
C ASN A 183 -30.68 12.15 -9.94
N LEU A 184 -31.51 12.61 -9.01
CA LEU A 184 -32.30 13.83 -9.18
C LEU A 184 -31.41 15.07 -9.26
N ALA A 185 -30.36 15.16 -8.43
CA ALA A 185 -29.37 16.22 -8.54
C ALA A 185 -28.71 16.22 -9.93
N ALA A 186 -28.40 15.03 -10.49
CA ALA A 186 -27.84 14.91 -11.83
C ALA A 186 -28.81 15.36 -12.93
N GLU A 187 -30.11 15.11 -12.79
CA GLU A 187 -31.14 15.66 -13.69
C GLU A 187 -31.20 17.19 -13.64
N GLU A 188 -30.98 17.79 -12.47
CA GLU A 188 -30.84 19.25 -12.29
C GLU A 188 -29.46 19.77 -12.72
N GLY A 189 -28.56 18.90 -13.21
CA GLY A 189 -27.22 19.28 -13.69
C GLY A 189 -26.17 19.42 -12.58
N LEU A 190 -26.34 18.74 -11.43
CA LEU A 190 -25.37 18.66 -10.35
C LEU A 190 -24.86 17.23 -10.17
N ILE A 191 -23.55 17.04 -10.24
CA ILE A 191 -22.92 15.75 -9.91
C ILE A 191 -22.45 15.76 -8.46
N ALA A 192 -22.89 14.76 -7.70
CA ALA A 192 -22.45 14.49 -6.34
C ALA A 192 -22.16 12.99 -6.16
N LEU A 193 -21.44 12.66 -5.09
CA LEU A 193 -21.09 11.29 -4.70
C LEU A 193 -22.08 10.78 -3.65
N ILE A 194 -22.06 9.47 -3.39
CA ILE A 194 -22.71 8.86 -2.22
C ILE A 194 -21.68 8.13 -1.35
N ALA A 195 -22.00 7.95 -0.08
CA ALA A 195 -21.24 7.10 0.83
C ALA A 195 -22.19 6.23 1.67
N GLY A 196 -22.53 5.07 1.11
CA GLY A 196 -23.64 4.28 1.64
C GLY A 196 -25.01 4.90 1.30
N PRO A 197 -26.10 4.34 1.85
CA PRO A 197 -27.47 4.71 1.48
C PRO A 197 -27.93 6.05 2.05
N ASP A 198 -27.23 6.57 3.08
CA ASP A 198 -27.66 7.71 3.89
C ASP A 198 -26.73 8.92 3.78
N VAL A 199 -25.74 8.95 2.88
CA VAL A 199 -24.81 10.10 2.82
C VAL A 199 -24.68 10.60 1.39
N LEU A 200 -25.01 11.88 1.19
CA LEU A 200 -24.64 12.65 0.02
C LEU A 200 -23.25 13.25 0.24
N ARG A 201 -22.31 13.04 -0.67
CA ARG A 201 -20.91 13.45 -0.53
C ARG A 201 -20.50 14.43 -1.63
N PHE A 202 -19.79 15.48 -1.24
CA PHE A 202 -19.19 16.49 -2.10
C PHE A 202 -17.67 16.40 -1.98
N ALA A 203 -16.99 16.49 -3.11
CA ALA A 203 -15.53 16.58 -3.21
C ALA A 203 -15.13 17.43 -4.43
N PRO A 204 -15.57 18.70 -4.52
CA PRO A 204 -15.23 19.57 -5.65
C PRO A 204 -13.74 19.93 -5.66
N ALA A 205 -13.29 20.50 -6.79
CA ALA A 205 -11.95 21.07 -6.90
C ALA A 205 -11.70 22.12 -5.80
N LEU A 206 -10.48 22.16 -5.25
CA LEU A 206 -10.10 23.07 -4.16
C LEU A 206 -10.30 24.56 -4.52
N ASN A 207 -10.19 24.89 -5.80
CA ASN A 207 -10.34 26.22 -6.35
C ASN A 207 -11.72 26.49 -6.99
N ILE A 208 -12.73 25.63 -6.77
CA ILE A 208 -14.08 25.80 -7.34
C ILE A 208 -14.59 27.26 -7.14
N PRO A 209 -15.05 27.96 -8.18
CA PRO A 209 -15.57 29.32 -8.02
C PRO A 209 -16.74 29.38 -7.03
N LEU A 210 -16.82 30.46 -6.24
CA LEU A 210 -17.93 30.65 -5.29
C LEU A 210 -19.29 30.71 -5.99
N ALA A 211 -19.33 31.27 -7.21
CA ALA A 211 -20.53 31.31 -8.04
C ALA A 211 -20.99 29.90 -8.44
N ASP A 212 -20.06 29.00 -8.76
CA ASP A 212 -20.38 27.62 -9.13
C ASP A 212 -20.90 26.85 -7.91
N ILE A 213 -20.38 27.11 -6.71
CA ILE A 213 -20.96 26.59 -5.46
C ILE A 213 -22.39 27.08 -5.29
N ALA A 214 -22.64 28.38 -5.43
CA ALA A 214 -23.98 28.95 -5.27
C ALA A 214 -24.99 28.31 -6.24
N GLU A 215 -24.62 28.19 -7.52
CA GLU A 215 -25.45 27.56 -8.55
C GLU A 215 -25.67 26.06 -8.30
N ALA A 216 -24.63 25.34 -7.86
CA ALA A 216 -24.75 23.93 -7.48
C ALA A 216 -25.80 23.73 -6.37
N PHE A 217 -25.83 24.60 -5.37
CA PHE A 217 -26.78 24.48 -4.26
C PHE A 217 -28.21 24.90 -4.64
N VAL A 218 -28.39 25.78 -5.63
CA VAL A 218 -29.71 26.02 -6.26
C VAL A 218 -30.24 24.74 -6.91
N ARG A 219 -29.39 24.00 -7.64
CA ARG A 219 -29.76 22.73 -8.28
C ARG A 219 -30.06 21.64 -7.25
N LEU A 220 -29.25 21.56 -6.18
CA LEU A 220 -29.50 20.62 -5.10
C LEU A 220 -30.83 20.89 -4.40
N ASP A 221 -31.17 22.16 -4.14
CA ASP A 221 -32.45 22.54 -3.53
C ASP A 221 -33.65 22.03 -4.36
N ARG A 222 -33.60 22.19 -5.69
CA ARG A 222 -34.63 21.66 -6.60
C ARG A 222 -34.75 20.14 -6.52
N ALA A 223 -33.61 19.43 -6.49
CA ALA A 223 -33.60 17.97 -6.36
C ALA A 223 -34.18 17.51 -5.01
N VAL A 224 -33.84 18.18 -3.91
CA VAL A 224 -34.41 17.91 -2.59
C VAL A 224 -35.91 18.18 -2.58
N ALA A 225 -36.36 19.32 -3.11
CA ALA A 225 -37.77 19.68 -3.18
C ALA A 225 -38.62 18.64 -3.93
N ARG A 226 -38.05 17.95 -4.93
CA ARG A 226 -38.73 16.86 -5.67
C ARG A 226 -38.92 15.58 -4.84
N LEU A 227 -38.20 15.40 -3.74
CA LEU A 227 -38.32 14.24 -2.84
C LEU A 227 -39.09 14.54 -1.55
N THR A 228 -39.28 15.81 -1.22
CA THR A 228 -39.86 16.25 0.06
C THR A 228 -41.19 16.99 -0.10
N ARG A 229 -41.64 17.21 -1.33
CA ARG A 229 -42.98 17.72 -1.66
C ARG A 229 -43.92 16.59 -2.08
#